data_AF-A0A3M1LHK4-F1
#
_entry.id   AF-A0A3M1LHK4-F1
#
_cell.length_a   1.000
_cell.length_b   1.000
_cell.length_c   1.000
_cell.angle_alpha   90.00
_cell.angle_beta   90.00
_cell.angle_gamma   90.00
#
_symmetry.space_group_name_H-M   'P 1'
#
loop_
_entity.id
_entity.type
_entity.pdbx_description
1 polymer ?
#
loop_
_entity_poly.entity_id
_entity_poly.type
_entity_poly.pdbx_seq_one_letter_code
_entity_poly.pdbx_strand_id
1 'polypeptide(L)'
;MRYCEICGKVSYLRKVKVDGAYLYACNRCIKKRDKKDRLKFKIRHVRDDYSEIIKMARVKLGLSQDELADKIGVNPTLIQLLELGKCKPDEAFAKKLESLLNIRLVKEEIYA
;
A
#
# COMPACT_ATOMS: atom_id res chain seq x y z
N MET A 1 24.39 -38.16 16.78
CA MET A 1 23.77 -37.39 15.67
C MET A 1 22.83 -36.36 16.28
N ARG A 2 22.88 -35.11 15.81
CA ARG A 2 21.96 -34.05 16.28
C ARG A 2 20.82 -33.91 15.29
N TYR A 3 19.59 -33.79 15.79
CA TYR A 3 18.38 -33.64 14.99
C TYR A 3 17.97 -32.17 14.92
N CYS A 4 17.35 -31.76 13.83
CA CYS A 4 16.70 -30.45 13.73
C CYS A 4 15.57 -30.37 14.76
N GLU A 5 15.64 -29.43 15.71
CA GLU A 5 14.65 -29.25 16.77
C GLU A 5 13.29 -28.73 16.25
N ILE A 6 13.19 -28.40 14.96
CA ILE A 6 11.96 -27.93 14.30
C ILE A 6 11.28 -29.04 13.49
N CYS A 7 12.03 -29.95 12.86
CA CYS A 7 11.46 -30.93 11.93
C CYS A 7 11.99 -32.37 12.07
N GLY A 8 12.83 -32.64 13.06
CA GLY A 8 13.34 -33.98 13.37
C GLY A 8 14.38 -34.55 12.41
N LYS A 9 14.67 -33.90 11.28
CA LYS A 9 15.65 -34.41 10.31
C LYS A 9 17.09 -34.26 10.80
N VAL A 10 17.91 -35.27 10.54
CA VAL A 10 19.36 -35.18 10.68
C VAL A 10 19.93 -34.48 9.44
N SER A 11 20.60 -33.35 9.63
CA SER A 11 21.25 -32.61 8.55
C SER A 11 22.32 -31.68 9.12
N TYR A 12 22.92 -30.84 8.29
CA TYR A 12 23.66 -29.67 8.78
C TYR A 12 22.72 -28.75 9.56
N LEU A 13 23.03 -28.49 10.82
CA LEU A 13 22.24 -27.66 11.74
C LEU A 13 23.00 -26.40 12.11
N ARG A 14 22.26 -25.29 12.24
CA ARG A 14 22.79 -24.01 12.74
C ARG A 14 22.02 -23.61 13.99
N LYS A 15 22.73 -23.00 14.94
CA LYS A 15 22.13 -22.42 16.14
C LYS A 15 21.40 -21.13 15.73
N VAL A 16 20.10 -21.06 16.01
CA VAL A 16 19.24 -19.92 15.71
C VAL A 16 18.39 -19.55 16.91
N LYS A 17 18.00 -18.29 17.03
CA LYS A 17 17.06 -17.83 18.06
C LYS A 17 15.63 -17.93 17.52
N VAL A 18 14.77 -18.61 18.26
CA VAL A 18 13.38 -18.88 17.93
C VAL A 18 12.55 -18.57 19.18
N ASP A 19 11.68 -17.56 19.09
CA ASP A 19 10.74 -17.18 20.15
C ASP A 19 11.43 -16.96 21.52
N GLY A 20 12.66 -16.42 21.49
CA GLY A 20 13.48 -16.15 22.67
C GLY A 20 14.46 -17.28 23.05
N ALA A 21 14.23 -18.51 22.59
CA ALA A 21 15.08 -19.67 22.88
C ALA A 21 16.10 -19.95 21.76
N TYR A 22 17.24 -20.56 22.10
CA TYR A 22 18.24 -20.99 21.12
C TYR A 22 18.03 -22.46 20.76
N LEU A 23 17.81 -22.74 19.47
CA LEU A 23 17.60 -24.08 18.92
C LEU A 23 18.58 -24.37 17.77
N TYR A 24 18.81 -25.64 17.47
CA TYR A 24 19.55 -26.13 16.32
C TYR A 24 18.59 -26.53 15.20
N ALA A 25 18.59 -25.77 14.12
CA ALA A 25 17.67 -25.94 13.01
C ALA A 25 18.39 -26.16 11.67
N CYS A 26 17.77 -26.94 10.78
CA CYS A 26 18.25 -27.13 9.42
C CYS A 26 17.98 -25.91 8.54
N ASN A 27 18.75 -25.75 7.46
CA ASN A 27 18.61 -24.64 6.51
C ASN A 27 17.19 -24.47 5.95
N ARG A 28 16.45 -25.57 5.78
CA ARG A 28 15.06 -25.53 5.31
C ARG A 28 14.13 -24.88 6.33
N CYS A 29 14.27 -25.20 7.62
CA CYS A 29 13.43 -24.63 8.67
C CYS A 29 13.75 -23.16 8.94
N ILE A 30 15.03 -22.78 8.89
CA ILE A 30 15.48 -21.38 9.01
C ILE A 30 14.88 -20.53 7.89
N LYS A 31 15.06 -20.93 6.61
CA LYS A 31 14.55 -20.19 5.45
C LYS A 31 13.03 -20.04 5.44
N LYS A 32 12.28 -20.99 6.00
CA LYS A 32 10.81 -20.91 6.10
C LYS A 32 10.36 -19.85 7.10
N ARG A 33 11.10 -19.64 8.20
CA ARG A 33 10.79 -18.59 9.20
C ARG A 33 11.18 -17.19 8.71
N ASP A 34 12.33 -17.04 8.06
CA ASP A 34 12.77 -15.76 7.46
C ASP A 34 11.72 -15.11 6.55
N LYS A 35 10.92 -15.92 5.84
CA LYS A 35 9.85 -15.42 4.97
C LYS A 35 8.68 -14.80 5.73
N LYS A 36 8.44 -15.20 6.99
CA LYS A 36 7.33 -14.70 7.79
C LYS A 36 7.68 -13.37 8.49
N ASP A 37 8.96 -13.10 8.73
CA ASP A 37 9.43 -11.86 9.37
C ASP A 37 9.54 -10.67 8.41
N ARG A 38 9.62 -10.89 7.08
CA ARG A 38 9.63 -9.81 6.09
C ARG A 38 8.23 -9.41 5.61
N LEU A 39 7.29 -9.19 6.53
CA LEU A 39 6.08 -8.46 6.15
C LEU A 39 6.46 -6.99 5.91
N LYS A 40 6.85 -6.69 4.68
CA LYS A 40 6.88 -5.31 4.20
C LYS A 40 5.44 -4.82 4.12
N PHE A 41 5.06 -3.91 5.00
CA PHE A 41 3.75 -3.26 4.92
C PHE A 41 3.81 -2.21 3.81
N LYS A 42 3.06 -2.43 2.73
CA LYS A 42 2.82 -1.40 1.72
C LYS A 42 1.68 -0.52 2.21
N ILE A 43 2.00 0.69 2.65
CA ILE A 43 0.98 1.67 3.01
C ILE A 43 0.79 2.58 1.81
N ARG A 44 -0.47 2.74 1.40
CA ARG A 44 -0.87 3.66 0.35
C ARG A 44 -1.48 4.89 1.00
N HIS A 45 -0.94 6.06 0.67
CA HIS A 45 -1.44 7.31 1.21
C HIS A 45 -1.77 8.26 0.07
N VAL A 46 -2.93 8.91 0.17
CA VAL A 46 -3.30 9.99 -0.74
C VAL A 46 -2.49 11.23 -0.36
N ARG A 47 -1.86 11.83 -1.36
CA ARG A 47 -1.13 13.10 -1.27
C ARG A 47 -1.93 14.16 -0.52
N ASP A 48 -1.25 15.02 0.24
CA ASP A 48 -1.91 16.11 0.98
C ASP A 48 -2.29 17.28 0.06
N ASP A 49 -1.59 17.43 -1.07
CA ASP A 49 -1.85 18.42 -2.12
C ASP A 49 -2.89 17.93 -3.17
N TYR A 50 -3.72 16.95 -2.82
CA TYR A 50 -4.72 16.36 -3.72
C TYR A 50 -5.71 17.40 -4.29
N SER A 51 -6.12 18.37 -3.48
CA SER A 51 -7.13 19.37 -3.84
C SER A 51 -6.69 20.25 -5.01
N GLU A 52 -5.46 20.77 -4.95
CA GLU A 52 -4.90 21.59 -6.02
C GLU A 52 -4.65 20.78 -7.30
N ILE A 53 -4.12 19.57 -7.17
CA ILE A 53 -3.84 18.70 -8.33
C ILE A 53 -5.14 18.38 -9.07
N ILE A 54 -6.21 18.03 -8.36
CA ILE A 54 -7.53 17.74 -8.97
C ILE A 54 -8.05 18.97 -9.71
N LYS A 55 -8.01 20.14 -9.07
CA LYS A 55 -8.47 21.40 -9.66
C LYS A 55 -7.69 21.76 -10.92
N MET A 56 -6.36 21.69 -10.86
CA MET A 56 -5.50 21.98 -12.01
C MET A 56 -5.73 21.00 -13.16
N ALA A 57 -5.88 19.71 -12.86
CA ALA A 57 -6.12 18.69 -13.87
C ALA A 57 -7.49 18.87 -14.54
N ARG A 58 -8.53 19.16 -13.75
CA ARG A 58 -9.87 19.47 -14.26
C ARG A 58 -9.84 20.66 -15.21
N VAL A 59 -9.20 21.76 -14.81
CA VAL A 59 -9.08 22.97 -15.65
C VAL A 59 -8.27 22.70 -16.92
N LYS A 60 -7.17 21.93 -16.82
CA LYS A 60 -6.34 21.55 -17.98
C LYS A 60 -7.11 20.73 -19.01
N LEU A 61 -8.09 19.94 -18.56
CA LEU A 61 -8.99 19.16 -19.41
C LEU A 61 -10.23 19.95 -19.87
N GLY A 62 -10.40 21.20 -19.42
CA GLY A 62 -11.54 22.04 -19.78
C GLY A 62 -12.88 21.57 -19.23
N LEU A 63 -12.89 20.73 -18.19
CA LEU A 63 -14.11 20.16 -17.62
C LEU A 63 -14.71 21.07 -16.55
N SER A 64 -16.04 21.17 -16.51
CA SER A 64 -16.75 21.71 -15.34
C SER A 64 -16.76 20.72 -14.17
N GLN A 65 -17.14 21.17 -12.97
CA GLN A 65 -17.26 20.29 -11.80
C GLN A 65 -18.37 19.26 -12.00
N ASP A 66 -19.48 19.64 -12.63
CA ASP A 66 -20.58 18.73 -13.01
C ASP A 66 -20.11 17.66 -13.99
N GLU A 67 -19.45 18.03 -15.09
CA GLU A 67 -18.99 17.06 -16.08
C GLU A 67 -17.97 16.06 -15.51
N LEU A 68 -17.10 16.52 -14.60
CA LEU A 68 -16.19 15.63 -13.90
C LEU A 68 -16.96 14.66 -12.97
N ALA A 69 -17.98 15.17 -12.29
CA ALA A 69 -18.82 14.39 -11.40
C ALA A 69 -19.60 13.31 -12.17
N ASP A 70 -20.19 13.67 -13.32
CA ASP A 70 -20.90 12.75 -14.22
C ASP A 70 -19.97 11.65 -14.76
N LYS A 71 -18.77 12.02 -15.22
CA LYS A 71 -17.77 11.04 -15.71
C LYS A 71 -17.36 10.03 -14.65
N ILE A 72 -17.34 10.45 -13.39
CA ILE A 72 -16.95 9.60 -12.25
C ILE A 72 -18.15 8.87 -11.65
N GLY A 73 -19.37 9.35 -11.89
CA GLY A 73 -20.61 8.85 -11.30
C GLY A 73 -20.79 9.28 -9.84
N VAL A 74 -20.45 10.54 -9.52
CA VAL A 74 -20.61 11.12 -8.18
C VAL A 74 -21.37 12.43 -8.22
N ASN A 75 -21.75 12.93 -7.04
CA ASN A 75 -22.43 14.21 -6.92
C ASN A 75 -21.42 15.38 -7.13
N PRO A 76 -21.75 16.42 -7.89
CA PRO A 76 -20.89 17.58 -8.12
C PRO A 76 -20.43 18.28 -6.83
N THR A 77 -21.26 18.28 -5.79
CA THR A 77 -20.87 18.82 -4.47
C THR A 77 -19.67 18.08 -3.88
N LEU A 78 -19.52 16.78 -4.14
CA LEU A 78 -18.36 16.02 -3.67
C LEU A 78 -17.07 16.50 -4.34
N ILE A 79 -17.11 16.78 -5.65
CA ILE A 79 -15.97 17.33 -6.39
C ILE A 79 -15.57 18.70 -5.83
N GLN A 80 -16.55 19.55 -5.53
CA GLN A 80 -16.29 20.84 -4.90
C GLN A 80 -15.60 20.68 -3.53
N LEU A 81 -16.08 19.76 -2.68
CA LEU A 81 -15.48 19.51 -1.37
C LEU A 81 -14.05 18.96 -1.45
N LEU A 82 -13.74 18.15 -2.47
CA LEU A 82 -12.38 17.70 -2.76
C LEU A 82 -11.47 18.86 -3.16
N GLU A 83 -11.92 19.72 -4.06
CA GLU A 83 -11.15 20.88 -4.52
C GLU A 83 -10.93 21.91 -3.39
N LEU A 84 -11.82 21.95 -2.40
CA LEU A 84 -11.68 22.76 -1.18
C LEU A 84 -10.81 22.10 -0.11
N GLY A 85 -10.41 20.83 -0.28
CA GLY A 85 -9.62 20.08 0.70
C GLY A 85 -10.39 19.68 1.96
N LYS A 86 -11.72 19.77 1.96
CA LYS A 86 -12.58 19.42 3.10
C LYS A 86 -12.86 17.92 3.22
N CYS A 87 -12.65 17.18 2.14
CA CYS A 87 -12.87 15.74 2.09
C CYS A 87 -11.66 15.09 1.42
N LYS A 88 -11.04 14.11 2.09
CA LYS A 88 -9.96 13.32 1.51
C LYS A 88 -10.56 12.12 0.78
N PRO A 89 -10.21 11.88 -0.50
CA PRO A 89 -10.76 10.75 -1.24
C PRO A 89 -10.19 9.43 -0.71
N ASP A 90 -11.02 8.38 -0.73
CA ASP A 90 -10.56 7.01 -0.46
C ASP A 90 -9.58 6.54 -1.56
N GLU A 91 -8.72 5.56 -1.28
CA GLU A 91 -7.76 5.03 -2.25
C GLU A 91 -8.44 4.58 -3.55
N ALA A 92 -9.59 3.91 -3.45
CA ALA A 92 -10.33 3.43 -4.62
C ALA A 92 -10.82 4.61 -5.49
N PHE A 93 -11.23 5.69 -4.84
CA PHE A 93 -11.74 6.88 -5.51
C PHE A 93 -10.62 7.73 -6.10
N ALA A 94 -9.51 7.89 -5.37
CA ALA A 94 -8.30 8.54 -5.86
C ALA A 94 -7.79 7.87 -7.15
N LYS A 95 -7.79 6.54 -7.23
CA LYS A 95 -7.40 5.81 -8.46
C LYS A 95 -8.32 6.06 -9.66
N LYS A 96 -9.64 6.19 -9.42
CA LYS A 96 -10.59 6.56 -10.49
C LYS A 96 -10.29 7.97 -11.00
N LEU A 97 -10.04 8.90 -10.09
CA LEU A 97 -9.61 10.26 -10.43
C LEU A 97 -8.29 10.27 -11.20
N GLU A 98 -7.29 9.51 -10.77
CA GLU A 98 -6.00 9.36 -11.49
C GLU A 98 -6.20 8.90 -12.93
N SER A 99 -7.08 7.93 -13.15
CA SER A 99 -7.35 7.35 -14.47
C SER A 99 -8.04 8.34 -15.42
N LEU A 100 -9.00 9.11 -14.91
CA LEU A 100 -9.76 10.08 -15.71
C LEU A 100 -9.00 11.38 -15.94
N LEU A 101 -8.34 11.89 -14.90
CA LEU A 101 -7.62 13.17 -14.94
C LEU A 101 -6.16 13.02 -15.39
N ASN A 102 -5.69 11.79 -15.57
CA ASN A 102 -4.31 11.43 -15.94
C ASN A 102 -3.26 12.06 -15.00
N ILE A 103 -3.49 11.93 -13.69
CA ILE A 103 -2.68 12.49 -12.61
C ILE A 103 -2.20 11.40 -11.63
N ARG A 104 -1.31 11.76 -10.70
CA ARG A 104 -0.85 10.91 -9.61
C ARG A 104 -1.21 11.51 -8.25
N LEU A 105 -2.16 10.89 -7.56
CA LEU A 105 -2.68 11.24 -6.24
C LEU A 105 -2.27 10.23 -5.16
N VAL A 106 -2.01 8.97 -5.49
CA VAL A 106 -1.65 7.93 -4.50
C VAL A 106 -0.12 7.75 -4.47
N LYS A 107 0.46 7.82 -3.27
CA LYS A 107 1.87 7.48 -3.01
C LYS A 107 1.96 6.12 -2.30
N GLU A 108 2.90 5.30 -2.72
CA GLU A 108 3.20 4.02 -2.07
C GLU A 108 4.46 4.20 -1.22
N GLU A 109 4.34 4.04 0.10
CA GLU A 109 5.49 3.99 1.01
C GLU A 109 5.69 2.56 1.52
N ILE A 110 6.94 2.12 1.51
CA ILE A 110 7.35 0.79 1.96
C ILE A 110 8.03 0.93 3.31
N TYR A 111 7.38 0.48 4.37
CA TYR A 111 8.01 0.30 5.67
C TYR A 111 8.66 -1.09 5.69
N ALA A 112 9.97 -1.12 5.95
CA ALA A 112 10.81 -2.31 5.94
C ALA A 112 11.19 -2.74 7.36
#